data_AF-A0AAW1LM11-F1
#
_entry.id   AF-A0AAW1LM11-F1
#
_cell.length_a   1.000
_cell.length_b   1.000
_cell.length_c   1.000
_cell.angle_alpha   90.00
_cell.angle_beta   90.00
_cell.angle_gamma   90.00
#
_symmetry.space_group_name_H-M   'P 1'
#
loop_
_entity.id
_entity.type
_entity.pdbx_description
1 polymer ?
#
loop_
_entity_poly.entity_id
_entity_poly.type
_entity_poly.pdbx_seq_one_letter_code
_entity_poly.pdbx_strand_id
1 'polypeptide(L)'
;MSSSRGRNTLTSSVQNLNLGSSEDGNWEAVSRRPRQRAGRNASNQWPQQTQEPRAWTQPDTARRLGLSSNNASGSARPSGPGRNQVPRAVEEYKVVDEEEDEDDVEEDVFSDDDDDDDLLSDDYDTDESPSHESKKQHKMLKTFFDVLDKLTLEEINEAARQWHCPACQNGPGSIDWYKGLQPLVTHARTKGTVRVKLHRMFADLLDEELRRKGTSVIPAGESYGKWEGLQEKEDHDIVWPPMVVIMNTLLEKDDKDKWVGMGNQELLDYFKDYFPVRAKHSYGPTGHRGMSVLIFDGSAVGYVHAENLHKHFLGQGTGKSAWLNKKKALFYSGGKRQLYGYLADKFDIEDFNRHCPGKTRLKYDLRSYNEKVLTQMKKMSDDNQQLTWYKSKAAKEQGRVKVLEESFNVVSEKLRQTMEENRIVRQRTTMQHEQNKEEMDFQEQFFNDQIQKIHEATSEKEIKFEKMQQEERKKVEELKLHASKKDDVRQRAEEVSKFKQFQEQEMEKFVGEREELIRAHEDMKMAMKMKHWEEEVQLEKDFDAALTKLMEKYAPRPIEGDNAVSGDRA
;
A
#
# COMPACT_ATOMS: atom_id res chain seq x y z
N MET A 1 61.28 -23.06 14.11
CA MET A 1 61.83 -21.73 14.48
C MET A 1 61.17 -20.71 13.56
N SER A 2 60.58 -19.66 14.10
CA SER A 2 59.75 -18.71 13.34
C SER A 2 60.52 -17.44 13.01
N SER A 3 60.29 -16.83 11.84
CA SER A 3 60.32 -15.36 11.71
C SER A 3 59.60 -14.85 10.45
N SER A 4 58.71 -13.87 10.66
CA SER A 4 58.21 -12.90 9.67
C SER A 4 57.22 -13.42 8.57
N ARG A 5 56.24 -12.64 8.07
CA ARG A 5 55.91 -11.22 8.30
C ARG A 5 54.47 -10.86 7.83
N GLY A 6 53.76 -10.00 8.58
CA GLY A 6 52.59 -9.21 8.13
C GLY A 6 51.22 -9.92 8.12
N ARG A 7 50.07 -9.22 8.26
CA ARG A 7 49.81 -7.78 8.46
C ARG A 7 48.34 -7.54 8.92
N ASN A 8 48.07 -6.43 9.64
CA ASN A 8 46.77 -5.75 9.89
C ASN A 8 45.72 -6.50 10.78
N THR A 9 45.36 -6.06 12.00
CA THR A 9 44.56 -4.87 12.44
C THR A 9 43.12 -4.84 11.88
N LEU A 10 42.07 -5.29 12.59
CA LEU A 10 41.38 -4.71 13.78
C LEU A 10 40.29 -3.68 13.44
N THR A 11 39.03 -4.00 13.76
CA THR A 11 38.17 -3.25 14.72
C THR A 11 36.95 -4.07 15.12
N SER A 12 36.88 -4.48 16.39
CA SER A 12 35.64 -4.82 17.10
C SER A 12 35.91 -4.54 18.59
N SER A 13 35.09 -3.71 19.23
CA SER A 13 35.14 -3.47 20.67
C SER A 13 33.83 -2.87 21.16
N VAL A 14 33.04 -3.71 21.82
CA VAL A 14 32.03 -3.32 22.79
C VAL A 14 32.48 -3.94 24.11
N GLN A 15 32.60 -3.17 25.19
CA GLN A 15 32.26 -3.59 26.56
C GLN A 15 32.53 -2.49 27.62
N ASN A 16 31.50 -2.22 28.42
CA ASN A 16 31.47 -2.09 29.89
C ASN A 16 32.62 -1.39 30.63
N LEU A 17 32.25 -0.39 31.45
CA LEU A 17 32.65 -0.31 32.87
C LEU A 17 31.51 0.30 33.71
N ASN A 18 31.39 -0.16 34.97
CA ASN A 18 30.38 0.24 35.97
C ASN A 18 31.00 0.18 37.38
N LEU A 19 30.90 1.25 38.18
CA LEU A 19 31.20 1.31 39.62
C LEU A 19 30.39 2.46 40.29
N GLY A 20 29.84 2.24 41.50
CA GLY A 20 29.11 3.23 42.33
C GLY A 20 30.02 4.00 43.32
N SER A 21 29.56 4.68 44.38
CA SER A 21 28.22 4.84 45.00
C SER A 21 28.17 6.05 45.98
N SER A 22 26.97 6.56 46.30
CA SER A 22 26.52 7.36 47.48
C SER A 22 27.02 8.78 47.83
N GLU A 23 26.04 9.68 48.05
CA GLU A 23 25.81 10.65 49.17
C GLU A 23 26.92 11.67 49.56
N ASP A 24 26.69 12.95 49.86
CA ASP A 24 25.48 13.79 50.06
C ASP A 24 25.79 15.29 49.76
N GLY A 25 24.80 16.15 49.49
CA GLY A 25 25.04 17.61 49.44
C GLY A 25 24.04 18.54 48.71
N ASN A 26 22.89 18.81 49.34
CA ASN A 26 22.04 20.01 49.24
C ASN A 26 22.28 21.07 48.14
N TRP A 27 21.29 21.30 47.25
CA TRP A 27 21.03 22.61 46.61
C TRP A 27 19.53 22.85 46.33
N GLU A 28 19.11 24.10 46.47
CA GLU A 28 17.71 24.57 46.44
C GLU A 28 17.11 24.71 45.03
N ALA A 29 15.80 24.93 44.98
CA ALA A 29 14.99 24.92 43.76
C ALA A 29 15.03 26.24 42.96
N VAL A 30 15.09 26.14 41.63
CA VAL A 30 14.59 27.17 40.71
C VAL A 30 13.75 26.51 39.60
N SER A 31 12.54 27.06 39.38
CA SER A 31 11.52 26.48 38.52
C SER A 31 11.74 26.71 37.01
N ARG A 32 11.18 25.82 36.21
CA ARG A 32 11.37 25.71 34.75
C ARG A 32 10.45 26.65 33.94
N ARG A 33 10.94 27.10 32.78
CA ARG A 33 10.10 27.51 31.63
C ARG A 33 10.60 26.84 30.34
N PRO A 34 9.71 26.27 29.52
CA PRO A 34 10.02 26.02 28.11
C PRO A 34 8.94 26.52 27.13
N ARG A 35 9.42 27.21 26.08
CA ARG A 35 9.03 27.07 24.65
C ARG A 35 7.54 27.08 24.23
N GLN A 36 7.21 27.95 23.27
CA GLN A 36 6.01 27.85 22.42
C GLN A 36 6.36 27.80 20.92
N ARG A 37 5.46 27.22 20.10
CA ARG A 37 5.53 27.12 18.64
C ARG A 37 4.17 27.47 18.01
N ALA A 38 4.18 28.55 17.22
CA ALA A 38 3.46 28.81 15.97
C ALA A 38 1.96 28.45 15.76
N GLY A 39 1.16 29.43 15.31
CA GLY A 39 -0.09 29.16 14.59
C GLY A 39 -0.91 30.38 14.12
N ARG A 40 -0.57 30.95 12.94
CA ARG A 40 -1.40 31.74 11.98
C ARG A 40 -2.39 32.82 12.47
N ASN A 41 -2.41 33.96 11.77
CA ASN A 41 -3.65 34.71 11.57
C ASN A 41 -3.76 35.38 10.19
N ALA A 42 -4.99 35.66 9.76
CA ALA A 42 -5.32 36.19 8.44
C ALA A 42 -5.09 37.71 8.32
N SER A 43 -5.02 38.17 7.06
CA SER A 43 -4.83 39.56 6.66
C SER A 43 -5.96 40.49 7.09
N ASN A 44 -5.60 41.71 7.49
CA ASN A 44 -6.36 42.92 7.16
C ASN A 44 -5.39 44.11 7.04
N GLN A 45 -5.46 44.84 5.93
CA GLN A 45 -4.76 46.10 5.72
C GLN A 45 -5.72 47.26 5.96
N TRP A 46 -5.21 48.36 6.52
CA TRP A 46 -5.87 49.68 6.47
C TRP A 46 -4.86 50.69 5.91
N PRO A 47 -5.24 51.56 4.96
CA PRO A 47 -4.31 52.48 4.29
C PRO A 47 -4.16 53.82 5.02
N GLN A 48 -3.03 54.50 4.80
CA GLN A 48 -2.80 55.90 5.18
C GLN A 48 -3.18 56.85 4.02
N GLN A 49 -3.71 58.02 4.34
CA GLN A 49 -3.52 59.26 3.56
C GLN A 49 -3.82 60.52 4.41
N THR A 50 -3.45 61.70 3.90
CA THR A 50 -2.94 62.86 4.69
C THR A 50 -3.80 64.15 4.61
N GLN A 51 -3.80 64.93 5.72
CA GLN A 51 -3.98 66.41 5.87
C GLN A 51 -5.21 67.11 5.21
N GLU A 52 -6.21 67.64 5.95
CA GLU A 52 -6.34 68.98 6.62
C GLU A 52 -7.21 70.00 5.80
N PRO A 53 -7.82 71.09 6.36
CA PRO A 53 -8.68 71.17 7.57
C PRO A 53 -9.95 72.09 7.44
N ARG A 54 -10.89 72.00 8.41
CA ARG A 54 -11.99 72.94 8.83
C ARG A 54 -13.09 73.44 7.84
N ALA A 55 -14.37 73.25 8.23
CA ALA A 55 -15.43 74.30 8.29
C ALA A 55 -16.71 73.80 9.04
N TRP A 56 -17.57 74.72 9.49
CA TRP A 56 -18.81 74.45 10.25
C TRP A 56 -20.10 74.46 9.38
N THR A 57 -21.22 74.02 9.98
CA THR A 57 -22.66 74.21 9.64
C THR A 57 -23.46 73.07 8.97
N GLN A 58 -24.74 73.00 9.37
CA GLN A 58 -25.85 72.08 9.05
C GLN A 58 -26.94 72.87 8.27
N PRO A 59 -28.09 72.29 7.83
CA PRO A 59 -28.45 70.88 7.51
C PRO A 59 -29.23 70.73 6.16
N ASP A 60 -29.80 69.52 5.95
CA ASP A 60 -31.00 69.19 5.15
C ASP A 60 -31.07 69.45 3.62
N THR A 61 -31.30 68.38 2.84
CA THR A 61 -32.64 68.08 2.25
C THR A 61 -32.71 66.76 1.44
N ALA A 62 -33.57 65.86 1.93
CA ALA A 62 -34.64 65.09 1.26
C ALA A 62 -34.53 64.47 -0.17
N ARG A 63 -35.30 63.36 -0.32
CA ARG A 63 -35.92 62.73 -1.53
C ARG A 63 -35.05 61.75 -2.36
N ARG A 64 -35.40 60.44 -2.36
CA ARG A 64 -36.34 59.69 -3.27
C ARG A 64 -35.62 59.20 -4.55
N LEU A 65 -35.97 58.10 -5.25
CA LEU A 65 -36.79 56.89 -5.04
C LEU A 65 -36.53 55.94 -6.26
N GLY A 66 -37.00 54.68 -6.21
CA GLY A 66 -36.99 53.75 -7.35
C GLY A 66 -35.81 52.76 -7.28
N LEU A 67 -35.97 51.45 -7.12
CA LEU A 67 -37.04 50.53 -7.54
C LEU A 67 -37.32 50.51 -9.06
N SER A 68 -36.84 49.45 -9.72
CA SER A 68 -37.58 48.75 -10.78
C SER A 68 -37.26 47.25 -10.71
N SER A 69 -38.15 46.42 -11.26
CA SER A 69 -38.29 44.98 -11.03
C SER A 69 -38.69 44.26 -12.33
N ASN A 70 -38.86 42.92 -12.26
CA ASN A 70 -39.55 42.00 -13.20
C ASN A 70 -38.63 41.30 -14.21
N ASN A 71 -38.48 39.97 -14.18
CA ASN A 71 -39.39 38.85 -14.61
C ASN A 71 -39.37 38.62 -16.14
N ALA A 72 -39.55 37.41 -16.70
CA ALA A 72 -39.56 36.02 -16.18
C ALA A 72 -39.64 34.96 -17.33
N SER A 73 -39.23 33.71 -17.03
CA SER A 73 -39.81 32.39 -17.44
C SER A 73 -39.96 31.90 -18.90
N GLY A 74 -39.71 30.58 -19.07
CA GLY A 74 -40.13 29.70 -20.19
C GLY A 74 -38.99 28.80 -20.71
N SER A 75 -38.88 27.46 -20.61
CA SER A 75 -39.70 26.28 -20.26
C SER A 75 -39.97 25.33 -21.46
N ALA A 76 -39.31 24.16 -21.50
CA ALA A 76 -39.65 22.96 -22.28
C ALA A 76 -38.84 21.73 -21.78
N ARG A 77 -39.32 20.48 -21.99
CA ARG A 77 -38.84 19.25 -21.30
C ARG A 77 -38.89 17.98 -22.23
N PRO A 78 -38.76 16.69 -21.79
CA PRO A 78 -37.65 15.79 -22.15
C PRO A 78 -38.05 14.46 -22.86
N SER A 79 -37.12 13.50 -23.01
CA SER A 79 -37.40 12.05 -23.18
C SER A 79 -36.22 11.13 -22.75
N GLY A 80 -36.53 9.93 -22.25
CA GLY A 80 -35.63 8.80 -21.91
C GLY A 80 -36.25 7.46 -22.39
N PRO A 81 -36.01 6.25 -21.79
CA PRO A 81 -35.23 5.83 -20.60
C PRO A 81 -33.98 4.97 -21.01
N GLY A 82 -33.36 4.02 -20.26
CA GLY A 82 -33.49 3.40 -18.91
C GLY A 82 -32.21 2.55 -18.60
N ARG A 83 -31.76 2.35 -17.34
CA ARG A 83 -32.08 1.30 -16.32
C ARG A 83 -31.65 -0.14 -16.67
N ASN A 84 -31.01 -0.96 -15.81
CA ASN A 84 -30.84 -0.98 -14.33
C ASN A 84 -29.50 -1.60 -13.84
N GLN A 85 -29.05 -1.24 -12.63
CA GLN A 85 -28.13 -2.01 -11.74
C GLN A 85 -28.44 -1.67 -10.27
N VAL A 86 -28.73 -2.65 -9.41
CA VAL A 86 -28.66 -2.60 -7.92
C VAL A 86 -28.63 -4.04 -7.34
N PRO A 87 -28.34 -4.32 -6.04
CA PRO A 87 -27.29 -5.28 -5.69
C PRO A 87 -27.75 -6.50 -4.86
N ARG A 88 -26.78 -7.37 -4.58
CA ARG A 88 -26.92 -8.66 -3.87
C ARG A 88 -26.88 -8.49 -2.34
N ALA A 89 -27.91 -9.00 -1.66
CA ALA A 89 -27.91 -9.21 -0.20
C ALA A 89 -27.40 -10.62 0.15
N VAL A 90 -27.09 -10.83 1.43
CA VAL A 90 -26.72 -12.12 2.04
C VAL A 90 -27.84 -12.59 2.94
N GLU A 91 -28.22 -13.88 2.83
CA GLU A 91 -29.07 -14.57 3.80
C GLU A 91 -28.53 -15.98 4.09
N GLU A 92 -28.99 -16.51 5.21
CA GLU A 92 -28.37 -17.55 6.03
C GLU A 92 -29.22 -18.84 5.97
N TYR A 93 -28.55 -20.00 5.82
CA TYR A 93 -29.23 -21.28 5.62
C TYR A 93 -29.65 -21.90 6.95
N LYS A 94 -30.94 -22.20 7.10
CA LYS A 94 -31.48 -23.09 8.14
C LYS A 94 -31.84 -24.45 7.54
N VAL A 95 -31.54 -25.49 8.30
CA VAL A 95 -31.92 -26.88 8.04
C VAL A 95 -33.30 -27.13 8.67
N VAL A 96 -34.15 -27.88 7.97
CA VAL A 96 -35.36 -28.51 8.52
C VAL A 96 -35.44 -29.91 7.92
N ASP A 97 -35.62 -30.90 8.78
CA ASP A 97 -35.82 -32.31 8.41
C ASP A 97 -37.25 -32.55 7.91
N GLU A 98 -37.44 -33.47 6.98
CA GLU A 98 -38.76 -34.02 6.61
C GLU A 98 -38.68 -35.55 6.75
N GLU A 99 -39.57 -36.12 7.56
CA GLU A 99 -39.64 -37.55 7.88
C GLU A 99 -40.46 -38.34 6.83
N GLU A 100 -40.45 -39.66 6.98
CA GLU A 100 -41.07 -40.65 6.10
C GLU A 100 -42.60 -40.65 6.23
N ASP A 101 -43.31 -40.86 5.11
CA ASP A 101 -44.70 -41.34 5.10
C ASP A 101 -44.79 -42.52 4.10
N GLU A 102 -45.23 -43.67 4.60
CA GLU A 102 -45.59 -44.87 3.82
C GLU A 102 -47.08 -44.80 3.45
N ASP A 103 -47.46 -45.19 2.22
CA ASP A 103 -48.86 -45.45 1.87
C ASP A 103 -48.97 -46.71 0.99
N ASP A 104 -49.60 -47.74 1.54
CA ASP A 104 -49.96 -49.01 0.88
C ASP A 104 -51.09 -48.83 -0.15
N VAL A 105 -51.01 -49.53 -1.28
CA VAL A 105 -52.20 -50.01 -2.01
C VAL A 105 -51.91 -51.39 -2.63
N GLU A 106 -52.69 -52.41 -2.24
CA GLU A 106 -52.56 -53.79 -2.73
C GLU A 106 -53.23 -54.05 -4.11
N GLU A 107 -52.77 -55.14 -4.72
CA GLU A 107 -53.39 -56.04 -5.71
C GLU A 107 -54.28 -55.52 -6.86
N ASP A 108 -53.98 -56.04 -8.05
CA ASP A 108 -55.01 -56.73 -8.85
C ASP A 108 -54.35 -57.81 -9.74
N VAL A 109 -54.81 -59.06 -9.62
CA VAL A 109 -54.28 -60.22 -10.35
C VAL A 109 -55.12 -60.47 -11.61
N PHE A 110 -54.49 -60.46 -12.78
CA PHE A 110 -55.07 -61.04 -13.99
C PHE A 110 -54.12 -62.07 -14.61
N SER A 111 -54.64 -63.29 -14.71
CA SER A 111 -54.07 -64.42 -15.44
C SER A 111 -54.67 -64.46 -16.85
N ASP A 112 -53.83 -64.66 -17.86
CA ASP A 112 -54.20 -65.50 -19.02
C ASP A 112 -52.93 -66.07 -19.67
N ASP A 113 -53.02 -67.30 -20.17
CA ASP A 113 -51.90 -68.07 -20.72
C ASP A 113 -51.50 -67.63 -22.14
N ASP A 114 -50.22 -67.78 -22.49
CA ASP A 114 -49.79 -67.99 -23.88
C ASP A 114 -48.40 -68.66 -23.93
N ASP A 115 -48.32 -69.81 -24.60
CA ASP A 115 -47.19 -70.76 -24.64
C ASP A 115 -45.77 -70.16 -24.76
N ASP A 116 -44.89 -70.52 -23.82
CA ASP A 116 -43.41 -70.47 -23.93
C ASP A 116 -42.79 -71.77 -23.34
N ASP A 117 -43.52 -72.90 -23.44
CA ASP A 117 -43.23 -74.20 -22.79
C ASP A 117 -42.19 -75.07 -23.56
N ASP A 118 -41.17 -74.41 -24.12
CA ASP A 118 -40.13 -75.02 -24.98
C ASP A 118 -38.71 -74.47 -24.63
N LEU A 119 -38.56 -73.86 -23.45
CA LEU A 119 -37.31 -73.26 -22.96
C LEU A 119 -36.76 -73.88 -21.66
N LEU A 120 -37.35 -74.97 -21.17
CA LEU A 120 -36.88 -75.73 -20.01
C LEU A 120 -37.04 -77.24 -20.19
N SER A 121 -36.12 -77.86 -20.94
CA SER A 121 -35.75 -79.25 -20.64
C SER A 121 -34.67 -79.22 -19.54
N ASP A 122 -35.09 -79.18 -18.29
CA ASP A 122 -34.21 -79.42 -17.15
C ASP A 122 -33.94 -80.93 -17.05
N ASP A 123 -32.68 -81.33 -17.27
CA ASP A 123 -32.05 -82.52 -16.68
C ASP A 123 -30.58 -82.63 -17.18
N TYR A 124 -29.64 -82.78 -16.22
CA TYR A 124 -28.19 -83.03 -16.38
C TYR A 124 -27.22 -81.87 -16.72
N ASP A 125 -26.77 -81.20 -15.65
CA ASP A 125 -25.36 -80.91 -15.31
C ASP A 125 -24.32 -81.01 -16.45
N THR A 126 -24.15 -79.92 -17.21
CA THR A 126 -22.97 -79.65 -18.06
C THR A 126 -22.80 -78.13 -18.20
N ASP A 127 -21.60 -77.63 -17.88
CA ASP A 127 -21.28 -76.20 -17.83
C ASP A 127 -21.04 -75.58 -19.22
N GLU A 128 -22.08 -75.56 -20.07
CA GLU A 128 -22.10 -74.80 -21.33
C GLU A 128 -23.41 -74.01 -21.46
N SER A 129 -23.38 -72.75 -21.02
CA SER A 129 -24.39 -71.76 -21.38
C SER A 129 -24.50 -71.65 -22.91
N PRO A 130 -25.71 -71.68 -23.51
CA PRO A 130 -25.86 -71.67 -24.96
C PRO A 130 -25.14 -70.48 -25.60
N SER A 131 -24.33 -70.77 -26.62
CA SER A 131 -23.40 -69.80 -27.22
C SER A 131 -24.14 -68.54 -27.71
N HIS A 132 -23.43 -67.42 -27.72
CA HIS A 132 -24.00 -66.15 -28.19
C HIS A 132 -24.62 -66.27 -29.60
N GLU A 133 -23.95 -67.01 -30.49
CA GLU A 133 -24.41 -67.21 -31.85
C GLU A 133 -25.64 -68.13 -31.91
N SER A 134 -25.71 -69.16 -31.05
CA SER A 134 -26.89 -70.02 -30.91
C SER A 134 -28.13 -69.22 -30.50
N LYS A 135 -27.98 -68.24 -29.61
CA LYS A 135 -29.08 -67.39 -29.13
C LYS A 135 -29.60 -66.41 -30.21
N LYS A 136 -28.73 -65.90 -31.10
CA LYS A 136 -29.17 -65.12 -32.29
C LYS A 136 -30.09 -65.92 -33.21
N GLN A 137 -29.85 -67.23 -33.35
CA GLN A 137 -30.59 -68.10 -34.27
C GLN A 137 -32.04 -68.39 -33.80
N HIS A 138 -32.47 -67.88 -32.64
CA HIS A 138 -33.86 -67.97 -32.18
C HIS A 138 -34.83 -67.44 -33.25
N LYS A 139 -35.92 -68.17 -33.49
CA LYS A 139 -36.88 -67.96 -34.60
C LYS A 139 -37.38 -66.51 -34.73
N MET A 140 -37.57 -65.82 -33.60
CA MET A 140 -38.05 -64.43 -33.55
C MET A 140 -36.92 -63.38 -33.64
N LEU A 141 -35.66 -63.71 -33.35
CA LEU A 141 -34.56 -62.74 -33.28
C LEU A 141 -33.65 -62.78 -34.52
N LYS A 142 -33.56 -63.94 -35.18
CA LYS A 142 -32.65 -64.19 -36.30
C LYS A 142 -32.77 -63.16 -37.43
N THR A 143 -33.99 -62.83 -37.85
CA THR A 143 -34.24 -61.87 -38.95
C THR A 143 -33.72 -60.47 -38.66
N PHE A 144 -33.70 -60.06 -37.38
CA PHE A 144 -33.16 -58.77 -36.95
C PHE A 144 -31.63 -58.77 -36.98
N PHE A 145 -31.00 -59.80 -36.40
CA PHE A 145 -29.54 -59.91 -36.39
C PHE A 145 -28.96 -60.14 -37.80
N ASP A 146 -29.64 -60.92 -38.65
CA ASP A 146 -29.30 -61.09 -40.08
C ASP A 146 -29.34 -59.77 -40.87
N VAL A 147 -30.09 -58.76 -40.41
CA VAL A 147 -30.10 -57.40 -40.98
C VAL A 147 -29.00 -56.55 -40.33
N LEU A 148 -28.87 -56.58 -39.00
CA LEU A 148 -27.85 -55.85 -38.25
C LEU A 148 -26.42 -56.24 -38.67
N ASP A 149 -26.18 -57.49 -39.07
CA ASP A 149 -24.88 -58.02 -39.50
C ASP A 149 -24.51 -57.64 -40.95
N LYS A 150 -25.45 -57.07 -41.71
CA LYS A 150 -25.21 -56.55 -43.08
C LYS A 150 -25.00 -55.04 -43.13
N LEU A 151 -25.12 -54.33 -41.99
CA LEU A 151 -25.04 -52.87 -41.91
C LEU A 151 -23.69 -52.40 -41.36
N THR A 152 -23.21 -51.28 -41.89
CA THR A 152 -21.99 -50.59 -41.43
C THR A 152 -22.25 -49.76 -40.17
N LEU A 153 -21.19 -49.33 -39.48
CA LEU A 153 -21.31 -48.58 -38.22
C LEU A 153 -22.05 -47.25 -38.39
N GLU A 154 -21.83 -46.56 -39.50
CA GLU A 154 -22.51 -45.31 -39.84
C GLU A 154 -24.01 -45.54 -40.10
N GLU A 155 -24.36 -46.63 -40.79
CA GLU A 155 -25.75 -47.01 -41.11
C GLU A 155 -26.54 -47.55 -39.90
N ILE A 156 -25.85 -48.14 -38.92
CA ILE A 156 -26.43 -48.60 -37.66
C ILE A 156 -26.73 -47.41 -36.73
N ASN A 157 -25.87 -46.39 -36.76
CA ASN A 157 -25.97 -45.18 -35.92
C ASN A 157 -26.82 -44.05 -36.55
N GLU A 158 -27.47 -44.28 -37.69
CA GLU A 158 -28.31 -43.28 -38.33
C GLU A 158 -29.57 -42.99 -37.50
N ALA A 159 -29.63 -41.79 -36.88
CA ALA A 159 -30.70 -41.41 -35.97
C ALA A 159 -32.12 -41.34 -36.60
N ALA A 160 -32.20 -41.28 -37.93
CA ALA A 160 -33.47 -41.34 -38.67
C ALA A 160 -33.99 -42.78 -38.85
N ARG A 161 -33.12 -43.80 -38.67
CA ARG A 161 -33.46 -45.20 -38.92
C ARG A 161 -34.45 -45.72 -37.88
N GLN A 162 -35.49 -46.37 -38.37
CA GLN A 162 -36.53 -46.94 -37.55
C GLN A 162 -36.32 -48.44 -37.39
N TRP A 163 -36.42 -48.93 -36.16
CA TRP A 163 -36.19 -50.32 -35.78
C TRP A 163 -37.43 -50.91 -35.14
N HIS A 164 -37.75 -52.16 -35.46
CA HIS A 164 -38.77 -52.94 -34.77
C HIS A 164 -38.17 -53.71 -33.59
N CYS A 165 -38.94 -53.90 -32.51
CA CYS A 165 -38.62 -54.90 -31.50
C CYS A 165 -39.12 -56.28 -31.97
N PRO A 166 -38.24 -57.26 -32.24
CA PRO A 166 -38.67 -58.54 -32.80
C PRO A 166 -39.51 -59.37 -31.81
N ALA A 167 -39.33 -59.16 -30.51
CA ALA A 167 -40.10 -59.83 -29.46
C ALA A 167 -41.55 -59.28 -29.32
N CYS A 168 -41.84 -58.06 -29.82
CA CYS A 168 -43.17 -57.43 -29.81
C CYS A 168 -44.01 -57.73 -31.07
N GLN A 169 -43.47 -58.37 -32.10
CA GLN A 169 -44.17 -58.55 -33.38
C GLN A 169 -45.49 -59.34 -33.19
N ASN A 170 -46.58 -58.73 -33.66
CA ASN A 170 -47.98 -59.21 -33.59
C ASN A 170 -48.67 -59.23 -32.21
N GLY A 171 -48.14 -58.54 -31.19
CA GLY A 171 -48.84 -58.37 -29.89
C GLY A 171 -49.74 -57.10 -29.82
N PRO A 172 -50.87 -57.11 -29.10
CA PRO A 172 -51.72 -55.93 -28.92
C PRO A 172 -50.99 -54.83 -28.12
N GLY A 173 -51.11 -53.57 -28.56
CA GLY A 173 -50.42 -52.43 -27.95
C GLY A 173 -48.92 -52.32 -28.28
N SER A 174 -48.51 -52.88 -29.42
CA SER A 174 -47.14 -52.74 -29.95
C SER A 174 -46.89 -51.33 -30.49
N ILE A 175 -45.82 -50.68 -30.01
CA ILE A 175 -45.17 -49.59 -30.76
C ILE A 175 -44.31 -50.28 -31.80
N ASP A 176 -44.73 -50.19 -33.07
CA ASP A 176 -44.01 -50.85 -34.15
C ASP A 176 -42.57 -50.33 -34.29
N TRP A 177 -42.38 -49.00 -34.30
CA TRP A 177 -41.14 -48.38 -34.78
C TRP A 177 -40.45 -47.48 -33.74
N TYR A 178 -39.20 -47.83 -33.40
CA TYR A 178 -38.29 -47.06 -32.55
C TYR A 178 -37.28 -46.27 -33.39
N LYS A 179 -37.14 -44.96 -33.14
CA LYS A 179 -36.16 -44.10 -33.84
C LYS A 179 -34.78 -44.26 -33.19
N GLY A 180 -33.86 -44.92 -33.90
CA GLY A 180 -32.55 -45.32 -33.38
C GLY A 180 -32.61 -46.51 -32.41
N LEU A 181 -31.43 -47.08 -32.11
CA LEU A 181 -31.30 -48.26 -31.24
C LEU A 181 -31.51 -47.94 -29.75
N GLN A 182 -31.34 -46.67 -29.35
CA GLN A 182 -31.52 -46.23 -27.96
C GLN A 182 -32.93 -46.51 -27.41
N PRO A 183 -34.03 -45.98 -28.00
CA PRO A 183 -35.39 -46.32 -27.57
C PRO A 183 -35.73 -47.82 -27.68
N LEU A 184 -35.12 -48.53 -28.63
CA LEU A 184 -35.33 -49.97 -28.82
C LEU A 184 -34.77 -50.80 -27.65
N VAL A 185 -33.52 -50.54 -27.24
CA VAL A 185 -32.89 -51.24 -26.11
C VAL A 185 -33.57 -50.86 -24.78
N THR A 186 -33.92 -49.59 -24.57
CA THR A 186 -34.65 -49.19 -23.35
C THR A 186 -36.03 -49.82 -23.26
N HIS A 187 -36.74 -49.97 -24.38
CA HIS A 187 -37.98 -50.74 -24.46
C HIS A 187 -37.75 -52.23 -24.15
N ALA A 188 -36.77 -52.87 -24.78
CA ALA A 188 -36.46 -54.29 -24.58
C ALA A 188 -36.05 -54.61 -23.13
N ARG A 189 -35.42 -53.67 -22.42
CA ARG A 189 -35.12 -53.82 -20.98
C ARG A 189 -36.33 -53.59 -20.06
N THR A 190 -37.25 -52.70 -20.41
CA THR A 190 -38.35 -52.26 -19.53
C THR A 190 -39.70 -52.94 -19.80
N LYS A 191 -39.89 -53.65 -20.91
CA LYS A 191 -41.16 -54.32 -21.26
C LYS A 191 -41.42 -55.53 -20.36
N GLY A 192 -42.25 -55.35 -19.33
CA GLY A 192 -42.57 -56.36 -18.32
C GLY A 192 -43.84 -57.18 -18.53
N THR A 193 -44.62 -56.96 -19.60
CA THR A 193 -45.99 -57.51 -19.71
C THR A 193 -46.17 -58.69 -20.67
N VAL A 194 -45.32 -58.85 -21.70
CA VAL A 194 -45.46 -59.91 -22.72
C VAL A 194 -44.07 -60.38 -23.15
N ARG A 195 -43.84 -61.70 -23.21
CA ARG A 195 -42.57 -62.32 -23.66
C ARG A 195 -41.32 -61.71 -23.01
N VAL A 196 -41.35 -61.51 -21.70
CA VAL A 196 -40.33 -60.75 -20.95
C VAL A 196 -38.93 -61.37 -21.06
N LYS A 197 -38.83 -62.71 -21.04
CA LYS A 197 -37.56 -63.44 -21.22
C LYS A 197 -36.92 -63.15 -22.59
N LEU A 198 -37.72 -63.11 -23.66
CA LEU A 198 -37.26 -62.77 -25.01
C LEU A 198 -36.84 -61.30 -25.14
N HIS A 199 -37.55 -60.37 -24.50
CA HIS A 199 -37.18 -58.96 -24.49
C HIS A 199 -35.84 -58.72 -23.78
N ARG A 200 -35.61 -59.34 -22.61
CA ARG A 200 -34.33 -59.30 -21.89
C ARG A 200 -33.19 -59.91 -22.70
N MET A 201 -33.38 -61.14 -23.20
CA MET A 201 -32.37 -61.81 -24.05
C MET A 201 -32.06 -61.02 -25.33
N PHE A 202 -33.05 -60.36 -25.94
CA PHE A 202 -32.82 -59.50 -27.10
C PHE A 202 -31.98 -58.27 -26.75
N ALA A 203 -32.25 -57.60 -25.62
CA ALA A 203 -31.44 -56.47 -25.15
C ALA A 203 -29.98 -56.88 -24.91
N ASP A 204 -29.75 -57.97 -24.18
CA ASP A 204 -28.41 -58.47 -23.84
C ASP A 204 -27.58 -58.81 -25.10
N LEU A 205 -28.19 -59.49 -26.08
CA LEU A 205 -27.55 -59.81 -27.36
C LEU A 205 -27.25 -58.56 -28.20
N LEU A 206 -28.15 -57.58 -28.19
CA LEU A 206 -27.98 -56.34 -28.95
C LEU A 206 -26.87 -55.47 -28.36
N ASP A 207 -26.80 -55.34 -27.03
CA ASP A 207 -25.73 -54.63 -26.34
C ASP A 207 -24.36 -55.28 -26.55
N GLU A 208 -24.30 -56.61 -26.63
CA GLU A 208 -23.08 -57.38 -26.86
C GLU A 208 -22.60 -57.29 -28.33
N GLU A 209 -23.51 -57.36 -29.31
CA GLU A 209 -23.15 -57.18 -30.74
C GLU A 209 -22.66 -55.77 -31.04
N LEU A 210 -23.28 -54.74 -30.46
CA LEU A 210 -22.82 -53.38 -30.64
C LEU A 210 -21.42 -53.19 -30.05
N ARG A 211 -21.16 -53.76 -28.86
CA ARG A 211 -19.83 -53.80 -28.23
C ARG A 211 -18.79 -54.50 -29.12
N ARG A 212 -19.11 -55.66 -29.74
CA ARG A 212 -18.20 -56.34 -30.69
C ARG A 212 -17.90 -55.51 -31.93
N LYS A 213 -18.88 -54.73 -32.41
CA LYS A 213 -18.73 -53.82 -33.54
C LYS A 213 -18.04 -52.50 -33.16
N GLY A 214 -17.66 -52.30 -31.90
CA GLY A 214 -16.94 -51.11 -31.43
C GLY A 214 -17.83 -49.90 -31.14
N THR A 215 -19.13 -50.12 -30.96
CA THR A 215 -20.10 -49.09 -30.55
C THR A 215 -20.77 -49.49 -29.24
N SER A 216 -21.43 -48.56 -28.55
CA SER A 216 -22.28 -48.93 -27.42
C SER A 216 -23.48 -48.01 -27.32
N VAL A 217 -24.57 -48.56 -26.82
CA VAL A 217 -25.83 -47.85 -26.57
C VAL A 217 -25.66 -47.08 -25.26
N ILE A 218 -24.85 -46.01 -25.28
CA ILE A 218 -24.66 -45.09 -24.14
C ILE A 218 -25.96 -44.31 -23.90
N PRO A 219 -26.69 -44.53 -22.78
CA PRO A 219 -27.96 -43.87 -22.51
C PRO A 219 -27.86 -42.34 -22.66
N ALA A 220 -28.91 -41.72 -23.19
CA ALA A 220 -28.93 -40.28 -23.45
C ALA A 220 -28.76 -39.47 -22.15
N GLY A 221 -27.53 -39.04 -21.88
CA GLY A 221 -27.11 -38.35 -20.65
C GLY A 221 -25.72 -38.78 -20.15
N GLU A 222 -25.28 -40.01 -20.44
CA GLU A 222 -24.06 -40.58 -19.84
C GLU A 222 -22.73 -40.20 -20.50
N SER A 223 -22.75 -39.52 -21.65
CA SER A 223 -21.55 -39.11 -22.40
C SER A 223 -21.09 -37.67 -22.14
N TYR A 224 -21.93 -36.82 -21.55
CA TYR A 224 -21.56 -35.45 -21.23
C TYR A 224 -20.72 -35.38 -19.96
N GLY A 225 -19.49 -34.86 -20.06
CA GLY A 225 -18.61 -34.58 -18.91
C GLY A 225 -17.64 -35.69 -18.51
N LYS A 226 -17.69 -36.87 -19.14
CA LYS A 226 -16.66 -37.92 -18.97
C LYS A 226 -15.42 -37.59 -19.82
N TRP A 227 -14.53 -36.78 -19.28
CA TRP A 227 -13.23 -36.49 -19.88
C TRP A 227 -12.18 -37.51 -19.41
N GLU A 228 -11.52 -38.19 -20.33
CA GLU A 228 -10.30 -38.93 -19.98
C GLU A 228 -9.19 -37.93 -19.59
N GLY A 229 -8.69 -38.06 -18.36
CA GLY A 229 -7.56 -37.27 -17.89
C GLY A 229 -6.27 -37.69 -18.57
N LEU A 230 -5.29 -36.77 -18.62
CA LEU A 230 -3.93 -37.15 -19.01
C LEU A 230 -3.35 -38.12 -17.98
N GLN A 231 -2.79 -39.24 -18.43
CA GLN A 231 -2.06 -40.16 -17.57
C GLN A 231 -0.89 -39.41 -16.90
N GLU A 232 -0.87 -39.43 -15.56
CA GLU A 232 0.17 -38.76 -14.80
C GLU A 232 1.53 -39.43 -15.09
N LYS A 233 2.55 -38.61 -15.37
CA LYS A 233 3.89 -39.15 -15.65
C LYS A 233 4.52 -39.61 -14.34
N GLU A 234 4.74 -40.91 -14.25
CA GLU A 234 5.51 -41.52 -13.17
C GLU A 234 6.91 -40.88 -13.05
N ASP A 235 7.41 -40.82 -11.82
CA ASP A 235 8.77 -40.35 -11.56
C ASP A 235 9.79 -41.31 -12.16
N HIS A 236 10.91 -40.78 -12.65
CA HIS A 236 11.94 -41.57 -13.30
C HIS A 236 13.34 -41.05 -12.95
N ASP A 237 14.29 -41.98 -12.96
CA ASP A 237 15.70 -41.68 -12.72
C ASP A 237 16.31 -40.92 -13.90
N ILE A 238 16.82 -39.72 -13.61
CA ILE A 238 17.62 -38.91 -14.53
C ILE A 238 19.09 -38.94 -14.14
N VAL A 239 19.96 -38.81 -15.14
CA VAL A 239 21.40 -38.65 -14.97
C VAL A 239 21.71 -37.24 -14.46
N TRP A 240 22.46 -37.15 -13.36
CA TRP A 240 22.86 -35.89 -12.73
C TRP A 240 24.39 -35.74 -12.60
N PRO A 241 25.01 -34.57 -12.91
CA PRO A 241 24.41 -33.39 -13.54
C PRO A 241 23.77 -33.69 -14.91
N PRO A 242 22.82 -32.86 -15.38
CA PRO A 242 22.17 -33.08 -16.66
C PRO A 242 23.19 -33.13 -17.81
N MET A 243 23.08 -34.16 -18.64
CA MET A 243 24.04 -34.46 -19.70
C MET A 243 23.33 -34.81 -21.01
N VAL A 244 23.82 -34.27 -22.12
CA VAL A 244 23.35 -34.57 -23.48
C VAL A 244 24.47 -35.27 -24.24
N VAL A 245 24.19 -36.46 -24.75
CA VAL A 245 25.10 -37.21 -25.62
C VAL A 245 25.00 -36.64 -27.03
N ILE A 246 26.14 -36.40 -27.66
CA ILE A 246 26.29 -35.95 -29.05
C ILE A 246 27.08 -37.02 -29.82
N MET A 247 26.45 -37.60 -30.84
CA MET A 247 27.00 -38.66 -31.69
C MET A 247 27.41 -38.13 -33.07
N ASN A 248 28.19 -38.93 -33.79
CA ASN A 248 28.81 -38.61 -35.09
C ASN A 248 29.87 -37.48 -35.01
N THR A 249 30.61 -37.43 -33.89
CA THR A 249 31.69 -36.45 -33.65
C THR A 249 33.08 -36.96 -34.07
N LEU A 250 33.14 -38.06 -34.83
CA LEU A 250 34.35 -38.58 -35.49
C LEU A 250 34.69 -37.71 -36.70
N LEU A 251 35.99 -37.43 -36.92
CA LEU A 251 36.48 -36.68 -38.07
C LEU A 251 37.28 -37.56 -39.03
N GLU A 252 38.59 -37.68 -38.79
CA GLU A 252 39.59 -38.34 -39.63
C GLU A 252 40.58 -39.11 -38.74
N LYS A 253 41.55 -39.82 -39.33
CA LYS A 253 42.63 -40.47 -38.58
C LYS A 253 43.89 -39.60 -38.60
N ASP A 254 44.64 -39.60 -37.49
CA ASP A 254 45.97 -39.00 -37.42
C ASP A 254 47.05 -39.87 -38.11
N ASP A 255 48.27 -39.34 -38.19
CA ASP A 255 49.46 -40.03 -38.74
C ASP A 255 49.82 -41.34 -37.99
N LYS A 256 49.14 -41.66 -36.89
CA LYS A 256 49.33 -42.85 -36.05
C LYS A 256 48.16 -43.83 -36.17
N ASP A 257 47.33 -43.67 -37.21
CA ASP A 257 46.11 -44.43 -37.50
C ASP A 257 45.03 -44.35 -36.39
N LYS A 258 45.10 -43.33 -35.52
CA LYS A 258 44.11 -43.10 -34.46
C LYS A 258 43.06 -42.10 -34.90
N TRP A 259 41.81 -42.38 -34.59
CA TRP A 259 40.71 -41.49 -34.86
C TRP A 259 40.81 -40.19 -34.04
N VAL A 260 40.68 -39.07 -34.74
CA VAL A 260 40.50 -37.72 -34.21
C VAL A 260 39.02 -37.35 -34.34
N GLY A 261 38.53 -36.48 -33.46
CA GLY A 261 37.16 -36.01 -33.47
C GLY A 261 37.07 -34.52 -33.14
N MET A 262 35.83 -34.02 -33.10
CA MET A 262 35.49 -32.65 -32.71
C MET A 262 36.16 -32.26 -31.37
N GLY A 263 36.62 -31.01 -31.25
CA GLY A 263 37.27 -30.51 -30.03
C GLY A 263 36.29 -30.15 -28.91
N ASN A 264 36.79 -30.08 -27.66
CA ASN A 264 35.94 -29.69 -26.51
C ASN A 264 35.41 -28.25 -26.66
N GLN A 265 36.26 -27.31 -27.10
CA GLN A 265 35.88 -25.91 -27.32
C GLN A 265 34.95 -25.77 -28.51
N GLU A 266 35.29 -26.41 -29.64
CA GLU A 266 34.46 -26.47 -30.85
C GLU A 266 33.03 -26.97 -30.54
N LEU A 267 32.89 -28.03 -29.73
CA LEU A 267 31.59 -28.55 -29.31
C LEU A 267 30.84 -27.58 -28.38
N LEU A 268 31.53 -26.89 -27.47
CA LEU A 268 30.91 -25.87 -26.61
C LEU A 268 30.44 -24.65 -27.41
N ASP A 269 31.27 -24.15 -28.32
CA ASP A 269 30.99 -22.99 -29.17
C ASP A 269 29.82 -23.27 -30.13
N TYR A 270 29.72 -24.50 -30.65
CA TYR A 270 28.61 -24.93 -31.51
C TYR A 270 27.26 -24.97 -30.75
N PHE A 271 27.27 -25.35 -29.47
CA PHE A 271 26.06 -25.47 -28.64
C PHE A 271 25.92 -24.36 -27.58
N LYS A 272 26.65 -23.24 -27.74
CA LYS A 272 26.73 -22.15 -26.75
C LYS A 272 25.38 -21.58 -26.32
N ASP A 273 24.40 -21.55 -27.22
CA ASP A 273 23.06 -20.98 -27.00
C ASP A 273 22.22 -21.84 -26.03
N TYR A 274 22.67 -23.07 -25.74
CA TYR A 274 22.11 -23.95 -24.70
C TYR A 274 22.86 -23.85 -23.37
N PHE A 275 23.89 -23.01 -23.27
CA PHE A 275 24.69 -22.79 -22.07
C PHE A 275 25.29 -24.08 -21.43
N PRO A 276 25.90 -25.00 -22.21
CA PRO A 276 26.63 -26.13 -21.65
C PRO A 276 27.86 -25.63 -20.86
N VAL A 277 28.11 -26.21 -19.69
CA VAL A 277 29.23 -25.80 -18.82
C VAL A 277 30.53 -26.48 -19.23
N ARG A 278 30.47 -27.73 -19.71
CA ARG A 278 31.66 -28.53 -20.09
C ARG A 278 31.35 -29.50 -21.22
N ALA A 279 32.31 -29.69 -22.12
CA ALA A 279 32.33 -30.81 -23.06
C ALA A 279 33.28 -31.92 -22.58
N LYS A 280 33.01 -33.16 -22.99
CA LYS A 280 33.95 -34.29 -22.97
C LYS A 280 33.71 -35.21 -24.17
N HIS A 281 34.71 -36.03 -24.51
CA HIS A 281 34.63 -37.05 -25.56
C HIS A 281 35.02 -38.43 -25.03
N SER A 282 34.44 -39.48 -25.60
CA SER A 282 34.82 -40.87 -25.29
C SER A 282 35.99 -41.30 -26.18
N TYR A 283 37.04 -41.84 -25.56
CA TYR A 283 38.24 -42.35 -26.22
C TYR A 283 38.39 -43.85 -25.94
N GLY A 284 38.95 -44.57 -26.90
CA GLY A 284 39.29 -45.99 -26.81
C GLY A 284 40.68 -46.29 -27.39
N PRO A 285 41.05 -47.58 -27.53
CA PRO A 285 42.37 -47.99 -28.02
C PRO A 285 42.74 -47.39 -29.38
N THR A 286 41.75 -47.20 -30.25
CA THR A 286 41.87 -46.66 -31.63
C THR A 286 41.66 -45.14 -31.72
N GLY A 287 41.65 -44.41 -30.60
CA GLY A 287 41.41 -42.96 -30.58
C GLY A 287 39.98 -42.58 -30.19
N HIS A 288 39.47 -41.49 -30.77
CA HIS A 288 38.14 -40.93 -30.51
C HIS A 288 37.02 -41.88 -30.98
N ARG A 289 35.97 -42.06 -30.18
CA ARG A 289 34.88 -43.04 -30.46
C ARG A 289 33.67 -42.44 -31.20
N GLY A 290 33.68 -41.16 -31.54
CA GLY A 290 32.56 -40.47 -32.21
C GLY A 290 31.37 -40.17 -31.30
N MET A 291 31.57 -40.32 -29.99
CA MET A 291 30.63 -40.03 -28.91
C MET A 291 31.21 -38.93 -28.04
N SER A 292 30.41 -37.89 -27.81
CA SER A 292 30.73 -36.73 -26.99
C SER A 292 29.58 -36.46 -26.01
N VAL A 293 29.86 -35.75 -24.92
CA VAL A 293 28.86 -35.38 -23.92
C VAL A 293 29.02 -33.91 -23.56
N LEU A 294 27.90 -33.18 -23.65
CA LEU A 294 27.72 -31.86 -23.06
C LEU A 294 27.20 -32.02 -21.63
N ILE A 295 27.88 -31.39 -20.68
CA ILE A 295 27.53 -31.37 -19.26
C ILE A 295 26.99 -29.99 -18.95
N PHE A 296 25.75 -29.94 -18.49
CA PHE A 296 25.02 -28.72 -18.12
C PHE A 296 25.23 -28.41 -16.64
N ASP A 297 24.73 -27.25 -16.21
CA ASP A 297 24.77 -26.86 -14.80
C ASP A 297 23.98 -27.85 -13.93
N GLY A 298 24.45 -28.06 -12.70
CA GLY A 298 23.86 -28.97 -11.72
C GLY A 298 22.61 -28.41 -11.06
N SER A 299 21.70 -27.82 -11.83
CA SER A 299 20.48 -27.15 -11.40
C SER A 299 19.28 -27.53 -12.27
N ALA A 300 18.06 -27.27 -11.77
CA ALA A 300 16.83 -27.49 -12.55
C ALA A 300 16.81 -26.68 -13.86
N VAL A 301 17.42 -25.49 -13.87
CA VAL A 301 17.57 -24.67 -15.07
C VAL A 301 18.55 -25.32 -16.06
N GLY A 302 19.68 -25.85 -15.58
CA GLY A 302 20.60 -26.64 -16.40
C GLY A 302 19.95 -27.88 -17.01
N TYR A 303 19.01 -28.52 -16.29
CA TYR A 303 18.20 -29.62 -16.85
C TYR A 303 17.27 -29.14 -17.95
N VAL A 304 16.54 -28.03 -17.76
CA VAL A 304 15.67 -27.45 -18.81
C VAL A 304 16.48 -27.09 -20.07
N HIS A 305 17.70 -26.58 -19.92
CA HIS A 305 18.58 -26.31 -21.07
C HIS A 305 18.99 -27.60 -21.81
N ALA A 306 19.34 -28.66 -21.08
CA ALA A 306 19.65 -29.98 -21.64
C ALA A 306 18.43 -30.61 -22.35
N GLU A 307 17.25 -30.51 -21.73
CA GLU A 307 15.99 -31.00 -22.29
C GLU A 307 15.58 -30.23 -23.55
N ASN A 308 15.79 -28.91 -23.60
CA ASN A 308 15.57 -28.08 -24.78
C ASN A 308 16.49 -28.49 -25.94
N LEU A 309 17.76 -28.79 -25.67
CA LEU A 309 18.68 -29.30 -26.69
C LEU A 309 18.22 -30.69 -27.20
N HIS A 310 17.84 -31.58 -26.29
CA HIS A 310 17.29 -32.89 -26.65
C HIS A 310 16.03 -32.79 -27.52
N LYS A 311 15.08 -31.91 -27.15
CA LYS A 311 13.86 -31.62 -27.93
C LYS A 311 14.19 -31.04 -29.30
N HIS A 312 15.23 -30.22 -29.43
CA HIS A 312 15.67 -29.70 -30.73
C HIS A 312 16.17 -30.82 -31.65
N PHE A 313 17.00 -31.75 -31.16
CA PHE A 313 17.41 -32.93 -31.93
C PHE A 313 16.23 -33.84 -32.31
N LEU A 314 15.24 -34.02 -31.42
CA LEU A 314 14.00 -34.75 -31.75
C LEU A 314 13.22 -34.04 -32.88
N GLY A 315 13.04 -32.72 -32.79
CA GLY A 315 12.35 -31.93 -33.83
C GLY A 315 13.06 -31.93 -35.19
N GLN A 316 14.39 -32.06 -35.20
CA GLN A 316 15.19 -32.23 -36.42
C GLN A 316 15.23 -33.69 -36.94
N GLY A 317 14.60 -34.65 -36.25
CA GLY A 317 14.69 -36.07 -36.63
C GLY A 317 16.07 -36.72 -36.40
N THR A 318 16.89 -36.12 -35.52
CA THR A 318 18.30 -36.45 -35.27
C THR A 318 18.55 -36.91 -33.83
N GLY A 319 17.50 -37.43 -33.17
CA GLY A 319 17.57 -38.03 -31.84
C GLY A 319 18.15 -39.44 -31.78
N LYS A 320 18.10 -40.04 -30.59
CA LYS A 320 18.64 -41.38 -30.26
C LYS A 320 18.18 -42.48 -31.22
N SER A 321 16.88 -42.54 -31.51
CA SER A 321 16.27 -43.53 -32.43
C SER A 321 16.81 -43.42 -33.86
N ALA A 322 17.04 -42.20 -34.35
CA ALA A 322 17.57 -41.95 -35.69
C ALA A 322 19.05 -42.35 -35.80
N TRP A 323 19.84 -42.20 -34.72
CA TRP A 323 21.23 -42.68 -34.67
C TRP A 323 21.36 -44.22 -34.60
N LEU A 324 20.38 -44.89 -33.97
CA LEU A 324 20.32 -46.35 -33.90
C LEU A 324 19.79 -47.00 -35.19
N ASN A 325 19.19 -46.22 -36.09
CA ASN A 325 18.71 -46.72 -37.38
C ASN A 325 19.88 -47.13 -38.31
N LYS A 326 19.76 -48.30 -38.96
CA LYS A 326 20.74 -48.80 -39.94
C LYS A 326 20.91 -47.88 -41.15
N LYS A 327 19.90 -47.05 -41.48
CA LYS A 327 19.90 -46.08 -42.60
C LYS A 327 20.19 -44.63 -42.16
N LYS A 328 20.99 -44.43 -41.10
CA LYS A 328 21.33 -43.07 -40.62
C LYS A 328 22.17 -42.27 -41.62
N ALA A 329 21.89 -40.98 -41.73
CA ALA A 329 22.63 -40.06 -42.58
C ALA A 329 23.83 -39.49 -41.82
N LEU A 330 25.05 -39.83 -42.22
CA LEU A 330 26.26 -39.29 -41.58
C LEU A 330 26.56 -37.84 -42.01
N PHE A 331 26.03 -37.42 -43.17
CA PHE A 331 26.25 -36.12 -43.78
C PHE A 331 24.95 -35.60 -44.42
N TYR A 332 24.79 -34.27 -44.41
CA TYR A 332 23.80 -33.57 -45.22
C TYR A 332 24.16 -33.60 -46.71
N SER A 333 23.17 -33.36 -47.58
CA SER A 333 23.36 -33.04 -49.00
C SER A 333 24.19 -31.76 -49.16
N GLY A 334 25.50 -31.92 -49.31
CA GLY A 334 26.49 -30.83 -49.27
C GLY A 334 27.71 -31.09 -48.37
N GLY A 335 27.87 -32.30 -47.82
CA GLY A 335 29.12 -32.74 -47.17
C GLY A 335 29.34 -32.26 -45.73
N LYS A 336 28.42 -31.46 -45.17
CA LYS A 336 28.41 -31.13 -43.73
C LYS A 336 28.01 -32.36 -42.92
N ARG A 337 28.73 -32.67 -41.83
CA ARG A 337 28.40 -33.80 -40.94
C ARG A 337 27.08 -33.55 -40.22
N GLN A 338 26.26 -34.59 -40.11
CA GLN A 338 25.02 -34.57 -39.33
C GLN A 338 25.33 -34.99 -37.89
N LEU A 339 25.25 -34.07 -36.93
CA LEU A 339 25.29 -34.43 -35.52
C LEU A 339 23.93 -35.03 -35.10
N TYR A 340 23.98 -35.99 -34.18
CA TYR A 340 22.81 -36.57 -33.53
C TYR A 340 22.93 -36.31 -32.03
N GLY A 341 21.83 -36.10 -31.32
CA GLY A 341 21.90 -35.81 -29.89
C GLY A 341 20.66 -36.15 -29.08
N TYR A 342 20.87 -36.45 -27.80
CA TYR A 342 19.80 -36.89 -26.90
C TYR A 342 20.21 -36.77 -25.42
N LEU A 343 19.22 -36.62 -24.53
CA LEU A 343 19.44 -36.63 -23.09
C LEU A 343 20.01 -37.99 -22.64
N ALA A 344 21.05 -37.98 -21.81
CA ALA A 344 21.80 -39.20 -21.49
C ALA A 344 21.04 -40.10 -20.50
N ASP A 345 20.89 -41.38 -20.84
CA ASP A 345 20.45 -42.41 -19.90
C ASP A 345 21.66 -43.02 -19.18
N LYS A 346 21.41 -43.75 -18.08
CA LYS A 346 22.40 -44.57 -17.36
C LYS A 346 23.31 -45.36 -18.31
N PHE A 347 22.71 -46.09 -19.25
CA PHE A 347 23.43 -46.96 -20.18
C PHE A 347 24.32 -46.20 -21.17
N ASP A 348 23.97 -44.97 -21.56
CA ASP A 348 24.81 -44.18 -22.46
C ASP A 348 26.07 -43.67 -21.75
N ILE A 349 25.95 -43.27 -20.49
CA ILE A 349 27.11 -42.88 -19.68
C ILE A 349 28.00 -44.09 -19.33
N GLU A 350 27.41 -45.27 -19.18
CA GLU A 350 28.17 -46.52 -19.05
C GLU A 350 28.92 -46.86 -20.35
N ASP A 351 28.28 -46.75 -21.53
CA ASP A 351 28.99 -46.93 -22.81
C ASP A 351 30.08 -45.86 -23.02
N PHE A 352 29.81 -44.59 -22.73
CA PHE A 352 30.79 -43.51 -22.78
C PHE A 352 32.05 -43.85 -21.96
N ASN A 353 31.85 -44.49 -20.80
CA ASN A 353 32.89 -44.86 -19.86
C ASN A 353 33.61 -46.20 -20.15
N ARG A 354 33.15 -47.00 -21.12
CA ARG A 354 33.63 -48.36 -21.42
C ARG A 354 35.17 -48.52 -21.45
N HIS A 355 35.89 -47.50 -21.92
CA HIS A 355 37.36 -47.50 -22.04
C HIS A 355 38.06 -46.41 -21.20
N CYS A 356 37.37 -45.83 -20.20
CA CYS A 356 37.86 -44.73 -19.37
C CYS A 356 38.15 -45.19 -17.92
N PRO A 357 39.32 -45.82 -17.63
CA PRO A 357 39.64 -46.30 -16.29
C PRO A 357 39.97 -45.17 -15.30
N GLY A 358 39.53 -45.33 -14.05
CA GLY A 358 39.95 -44.48 -12.93
C GLY A 358 39.50 -43.02 -13.04
N LYS A 359 40.47 -42.09 -12.97
CA LYS A 359 40.21 -40.64 -12.80
C LYS A 359 39.59 -39.95 -14.03
N THR A 360 39.67 -40.56 -15.22
CA THR A 360 39.08 -40.01 -16.46
C THR A 360 37.60 -40.36 -16.63
N ARG A 361 37.09 -41.35 -15.88
CA ARG A 361 35.69 -41.76 -15.89
C ARG A 361 34.76 -40.56 -15.62
N LEU A 362 33.73 -40.41 -16.45
CA LEU A 362 32.66 -39.46 -16.26
C LEU A 362 31.81 -39.88 -15.05
N LYS A 363 31.85 -39.07 -13.99
CA LYS A 363 31.04 -39.25 -12.78
C LYS A 363 29.62 -38.75 -13.05
N TYR A 364 28.65 -39.51 -12.55
CA TYR A 364 27.22 -39.18 -12.56
C TYR A 364 26.55 -39.84 -11.36
N ASP A 365 25.48 -39.23 -10.88
CA ASP A 365 24.50 -39.83 -9.99
C ASP A 365 23.24 -40.14 -10.79
N LEU A 366 22.42 -41.08 -10.31
CA LEU A 366 21.01 -41.19 -10.70
C LEU A 366 20.18 -40.47 -9.63
N ARG A 367 19.20 -39.68 -10.05
CA ARG A 367 18.32 -38.87 -9.18
C ARG A 367 16.91 -38.86 -9.74
N SER A 368 15.91 -38.75 -8.87
CA SER A 368 14.52 -38.49 -9.25
C SER A 368 14.40 -37.18 -10.04
N TYR A 369 13.69 -37.23 -11.18
CA TYR A 369 13.29 -36.05 -11.94
C TYR A 369 12.40 -35.13 -11.09
N ASN A 370 11.44 -35.70 -10.36
CA ASN A 370 10.53 -34.95 -9.53
C ASN A 370 11.27 -34.19 -8.41
N GLU A 371 12.24 -34.82 -7.74
CA GLU A 371 13.05 -34.22 -6.67
C GLU A 371 13.96 -33.09 -7.18
N LYS A 372 14.72 -33.33 -8.26
CA LYS A 372 15.76 -32.39 -8.73
C LYS A 372 15.24 -31.29 -9.64
N VAL A 373 14.17 -31.56 -10.40
CA VAL A 373 13.64 -30.61 -11.38
C VAL A 373 12.31 -30.05 -10.91
N LEU A 374 11.25 -30.87 -10.79
CA LEU A 374 9.91 -30.34 -10.51
C LEU A 374 9.80 -29.65 -9.15
N THR A 375 10.29 -30.24 -8.06
CA THR A 375 10.24 -29.63 -6.72
C THR A 375 11.01 -28.32 -6.68
N GLN A 376 12.17 -28.23 -7.34
CA GLN A 376 12.95 -27.00 -7.43
C GLN A 376 12.25 -25.94 -8.30
N MET A 377 11.66 -26.31 -9.42
CA MET A 377 10.91 -25.38 -10.28
C MET A 377 9.65 -24.86 -9.59
N LYS A 378 8.92 -25.72 -8.86
CA LYS A 378 7.79 -25.31 -8.02
C LYS A 378 8.24 -24.32 -6.94
N LYS A 379 9.30 -24.64 -6.20
CA LYS A 379 9.88 -23.72 -5.21
C LYS A 379 10.28 -22.38 -5.83
N MET A 380 10.97 -22.36 -6.97
CA MET A 380 11.33 -21.12 -7.67
C MET A 380 10.10 -20.32 -8.12
N SER A 381 9.02 -20.98 -8.53
CA SER A 381 7.73 -20.32 -8.82
C SER A 381 7.13 -19.68 -7.56
N ASP A 382 7.08 -20.41 -6.46
CA ASP A 382 6.52 -19.94 -5.18
C ASP A 382 7.36 -18.77 -4.61
N ASP A 383 8.69 -18.88 -4.65
CA ASP A 383 9.64 -17.83 -4.26
C ASP A 383 9.48 -16.57 -5.16
N ASN A 384 9.22 -16.73 -6.46
CA ASN A 384 8.95 -15.62 -7.38
C ASN A 384 7.60 -14.91 -7.10
N GLN A 385 6.57 -15.65 -6.69
CA GLN A 385 5.30 -15.07 -6.23
C GLN A 385 5.51 -14.25 -4.95
N GLN A 386 6.26 -14.79 -3.97
CA GLN A 386 6.64 -14.07 -2.76
C GLN A 386 7.45 -12.81 -3.07
N LEU A 387 8.44 -12.89 -3.97
CA LEU A 387 9.25 -11.75 -4.41
C LEU A 387 8.38 -10.62 -4.98
N THR A 388 7.33 -10.97 -5.72
CA THR A 388 6.35 -10.00 -6.26
C THR A 388 5.57 -9.29 -5.15
N TRP A 389 5.20 -10.01 -4.08
CA TRP A 389 4.59 -9.42 -2.88
C TRP A 389 5.58 -8.50 -2.13
N TYR A 390 6.81 -8.95 -1.89
CA TYR A 390 7.84 -8.14 -1.21
C TYR A 390 8.15 -6.85 -1.99
N LYS A 391 8.27 -6.92 -3.32
CA LYS A 391 8.45 -5.76 -4.20
C LYS A 391 7.29 -4.78 -4.08
N SER A 392 6.05 -5.28 -4.07
CA SER A 392 4.85 -4.47 -3.91
C SER A 392 4.76 -3.82 -2.52
N LYS A 393 5.16 -4.53 -1.46
CA LYS A 393 5.22 -4.01 -0.09
C LYS A 393 6.29 -2.93 0.07
N ALA A 394 7.49 -3.14 -0.50
CA ALA A 394 8.56 -2.15 -0.52
C ALA A 394 8.17 -0.87 -1.26
N ALA A 395 7.50 -0.99 -2.42
CA ALA A 395 6.99 0.15 -3.17
C ALA A 395 5.95 0.97 -2.38
N LYS A 396 5.04 0.31 -1.64
CA LYS A 396 4.09 0.99 -0.76
C LYS A 396 4.81 1.76 0.36
N GLU A 397 5.78 1.15 1.02
CA GLU A 397 6.50 1.80 2.11
C GLU A 397 7.36 2.97 1.61
N GLN A 398 8.02 2.83 0.45
CA GLN A 398 8.73 3.93 -0.20
C GLN A 398 7.79 5.10 -0.54
N GLY A 399 6.54 4.82 -0.95
CA GLY A 399 5.50 5.83 -1.13
C GLY A 399 5.15 6.56 0.17
N ARG A 400 4.99 5.83 1.28
CA ARG A 400 4.71 6.42 2.60
C ARG A 400 5.85 7.31 3.10
N VAL A 401 7.10 6.88 2.91
CA VAL A 401 8.28 7.68 3.27
C VAL A 401 8.31 9.00 2.49
N LYS A 402 8.05 8.98 1.18
CA LYS A 402 7.98 10.21 0.36
C LYS A 402 6.89 11.17 0.83
N VAL A 403 5.67 10.69 1.05
CA VAL A 403 4.57 11.52 1.56
C VAL A 403 4.88 12.09 2.95
N LEU A 404 5.55 11.31 3.80
CA LEU A 404 5.98 11.79 5.12
C LEU A 404 7.05 12.89 5.00
N GLU A 405 8.04 12.71 4.13
CA GLU A 405 9.09 13.69 3.81
C GLU A 405 8.51 14.99 3.25
N GLU A 406 7.60 14.90 2.28
CA GLU A 406 6.85 16.05 1.74
C GLU A 406 6.06 16.79 2.84
N SER A 407 5.35 16.05 3.70
CA SER A 407 4.60 16.65 4.82
C SER A 407 5.52 17.32 5.85
N PHE A 408 6.70 16.73 6.11
CA PHE A 408 7.70 17.26 7.03
C PHE A 408 8.32 18.55 6.49
N ASN A 409 8.59 18.63 5.18
CA ASN A 409 9.07 19.82 4.51
C ASN A 409 8.04 20.97 4.62
N VAL A 410 6.76 20.71 4.33
CA VAL A 410 5.68 21.70 4.48
C VAL A 410 5.53 22.19 5.93
N VAL A 411 5.58 21.28 6.90
CA VAL A 411 5.49 21.62 8.34
C VAL A 411 6.72 22.41 8.83
N SER A 412 7.89 22.16 8.26
CA SER A 412 9.14 22.85 8.58
C SER A 412 9.20 24.25 7.97
N GLU A 413 8.75 24.41 6.72
CA GLU A 413 8.63 25.74 6.12
C GLU A 413 7.60 26.61 6.86
N LYS A 414 6.42 26.07 7.17
CA LYS A 414 5.41 26.78 7.95
C LYS A 414 5.92 27.20 9.34
N LEU A 415 6.80 26.40 9.96
CA LEU A 415 7.50 26.81 11.20
C LEU A 415 8.42 28.00 10.96
N ARG A 416 9.27 27.95 9.92
CA ARG A 416 10.19 29.04 9.58
C ARG A 416 9.46 30.34 9.33
N GLN A 417 8.37 30.30 8.55
CA GLN A 417 7.47 31.43 8.31
C GLN A 417 6.93 32.00 9.62
N THR A 418 6.30 31.17 10.46
CA THR A 418 5.72 31.67 11.72
C THR A 418 6.76 32.13 12.75
N MET A 419 8.00 31.63 12.72
CA MET A 419 9.09 32.16 13.54
C MET A 419 9.49 33.58 13.11
N GLU A 420 9.59 33.83 11.80
CA GLU A 420 9.91 35.16 11.28
C GLU A 420 8.74 36.15 11.48
N GLU A 421 7.49 35.71 11.28
CA GLU A 421 6.29 36.49 11.65
C GLU A 421 6.32 36.93 13.12
N ASN A 422 6.62 36.00 14.05
CA ASN A 422 6.74 36.32 15.47
C ASN A 422 7.89 37.28 15.78
N ARG A 423 9.00 37.20 15.04
CA ARG A 423 10.13 38.12 15.16
C ARG A 423 9.74 39.53 14.71
N ILE A 424 9.10 39.65 13.55
CA ILE A 424 8.63 40.91 12.98
C ILE A 424 7.60 41.57 13.91
N VAL A 425 6.65 40.80 14.45
CA VAL A 425 5.66 41.29 15.42
C VAL A 425 6.35 41.85 16.67
N ARG A 426 7.29 41.11 17.27
CA ARG A 426 8.06 41.59 18.43
C ARG A 426 8.82 42.87 18.13
N GLN A 427 9.54 42.93 17.01
CA GLN A 427 10.28 44.13 16.59
C GLN A 427 9.34 45.33 16.38
N ARG A 428 8.19 45.13 15.73
CA ARG A 428 7.17 46.18 15.57
C ARG A 428 6.66 46.67 16.93
N THR A 429 6.32 45.77 17.85
CA THR A 429 5.86 46.15 19.20
C THR A 429 6.92 46.94 19.97
N THR A 430 8.19 46.53 19.91
CA THR A 430 9.29 47.29 20.53
C THR A 430 9.45 48.68 19.90
N MET A 431 9.44 48.80 18.56
CA MET A 431 9.53 50.12 17.91
C MET A 431 8.34 51.02 18.24
N GLN A 432 7.11 50.48 18.30
CA GLN A 432 5.94 51.25 18.71
C GLN A 432 6.02 51.72 20.17
N HIS A 433 6.55 50.88 21.07
CA HIS A 433 6.76 51.28 22.46
C HIS A 433 7.81 52.40 22.59
N GLU A 434 8.93 52.30 21.88
CA GLU A 434 9.95 53.36 21.89
C GLU A 434 9.41 54.67 21.27
N GLN A 435 8.67 54.60 20.15
CA GLN A 435 8.05 55.78 19.54
C GLN A 435 7.05 56.48 20.48
N ASN A 436 6.19 55.70 21.15
CA ASN A 436 5.26 56.24 22.15
C ASN A 436 6.02 56.87 23.33
N LYS A 437 7.14 56.27 23.75
CA LYS A 437 7.99 56.80 24.83
C LYS A 437 8.68 58.10 24.41
N GLU A 438 9.26 58.17 23.21
CA GLU A 438 9.83 59.41 22.65
C GLU A 438 8.78 60.53 22.60
N GLU A 439 7.53 60.22 22.20
CA GLU A 439 6.42 61.18 22.22
C GLU A 439 6.08 61.68 23.63
N MET A 440 6.05 60.78 24.63
CA MET A 440 5.85 61.14 26.04
C MET A 440 7.01 62.01 26.57
N ASP A 441 8.27 61.66 26.28
CA ASP A 441 9.46 62.41 26.67
C ASP A 441 9.44 63.84 26.08
N PHE A 442 9.00 64.00 24.82
CA PHE A 442 8.82 65.31 24.20
C PHE A 442 7.70 66.14 24.85
N GLN A 443 6.58 65.51 25.24
CA GLN A 443 5.50 66.20 25.96
C GLN A 443 5.94 66.64 27.36
N GLU A 444 6.66 65.80 28.10
CA GLU A 444 7.22 66.16 29.41
C GLU A 444 8.19 67.35 29.29
N GLN A 445 9.13 67.30 28.33
CA GLN A 445 10.05 68.41 28.06
C GLN A 445 9.29 69.71 27.74
N PHE A 446 8.26 69.65 26.90
CA PHE A 446 7.45 70.83 26.57
C PHE A 446 6.81 71.47 27.81
N PHE A 447 6.22 70.68 28.72
CA PHE A 447 5.61 71.23 29.94
C PHE A 447 6.65 71.72 30.95
N ASN A 448 7.77 71.02 31.09
CA ASN A 448 8.88 71.45 31.94
C ASN A 448 9.47 72.80 31.47
N ASP A 449 9.61 73.01 30.16
CA ASP A 449 10.02 74.30 29.57
C ASP A 449 9.04 75.44 29.89
N GLN A 450 7.73 75.18 29.92
CA GLN A 450 6.74 76.20 30.31
C GLN A 450 6.85 76.52 31.80
N ILE A 451 7.02 75.51 32.65
CA ILE A 451 7.20 75.66 34.10
C ILE A 451 8.50 76.44 34.39
N GLN A 452 9.59 76.15 33.68
CA GLN A 452 10.85 76.88 33.82
C GLN A 452 10.67 78.37 33.49
N LYS A 453 10.00 78.72 32.38
CA LYS A 453 9.71 80.12 32.03
C LYS A 453 8.90 80.84 33.10
N ILE A 454 7.97 80.14 33.77
CA ILE A 454 7.20 80.69 34.90
C ILE A 454 8.11 80.91 36.13
N HIS A 455 9.01 79.98 36.44
CA HIS A 455 9.97 80.13 37.54
C HIS A 455 10.95 81.28 37.28
N GLU A 456 11.50 81.41 36.07
CA GLU A 456 12.37 82.51 35.65
C GLU A 456 11.65 83.86 35.79
N ALA A 457 10.44 83.99 35.23
CA ALA A 457 9.62 85.20 35.34
C ALA A 457 9.20 85.53 36.78
N THR A 458 9.10 84.52 37.67
CA THR A 458 8.81 84.72 39.10
C THR A 458 10.06 85.17 39.86
N SER A 459 11.21 84.54 39.60
CA SER A 459 12.51 84.95 40.16
C SER A 459 12.86 86.39 39.75
N GLU A 460 12.63 86.77 38.50
CA GLU A 460 12.79 88.16 38.06
C GLU A 460 11.92 89.16 38.84
N LYS A 461 10.65 88.81 39.12
CA LYS A 461 9.74 89.66 39.92
C LYS A 461 10.24 89.78 41.36
N GLU A 462 10.69 88.67 41.93
CA GLU A 462 11.26 88.63 43.28
C GLU A 462 12.53 89.48 43.39
N ILE A 463 13.47 89.37 42.45
CA ILE A 463 14.67 90.21 42.38
C ILE A 463 14.31 91.70 42.21
N LYS A 464 13.26 92.03 41.44
CA LYS A 464 12.78 93.41 41.29
C LYS A 464 12.17 93.94 42.61
N PHE A 465 11.42 93.12 43.33
CA PHE A 465 10.87 93.45 44.64
C PHE A 465 11.97 93.63 45.70
N GLU A 466 12.96 92.73 45.73
CA GLU A 466 14.09 92.84 46.66
C GLU A 466 14.88 94.14 46.41
N LYS A 467 15.16 94.49 45.14
CA LYS A 467 15.82 95.76 44.79
C LYS A 467 15.03 96.97 45.25
N MET A 468 13.72 97.01 45.04
CA MET A 468 12.84 98.07 45.55
C MET A 468 12.95 98.22 47.07
N GLN A 469 12.90 97.11 47.81
CA GLN A 469 13.04 97.11 49.27
C GLN A 469 14.44 97.56 49.73
N GLN A 470 15.50 97.20 49.00
CA GLN A 470 16.86 97.70 49.26
C GLN A 470 17.00 99.20 48.97
N GLU A 471 16.33 99.73 47.95
CA GLU A 471 16.32 101.16 47.62
C GLU A 471 15.59 101.99 48.67
N GLU A 472 14.43 101.54 49.15
CA GLU A 472 13.73 102.20 50.27
C GLU A 472 14.58 102.22 51.55
N ARG A 473 15.27 101.10 51.87
CA ARG A 473 16.23 101.06 52.99
C ARG A 473 17.38 102.05 52.81
N LYS A 474 17.91 102.23 51.60
CA LYS A 474 18.96 103.21 51.30
C LYS A 474 18.47 104.64 51.45
N LYS A 475 17.27 104.99 50.95
CA LYS A 475 16.68 106.33 51.12
C LYS A 475 16.57 106.72 52.59
N VAL A 476 16.16 105.79 53.45
CA VAL A 476 16.04 106.04 54.90
C VAL A 476 17.40 106.26 55.56
N GLU A 477 18.44 105.52 55.14
CA GLU A 477 19.81 105.70 55.61
C GLU A 477 20.47 106.99 55.05
N GLU A 478 20.11 107.43 53.84
CA GLU A 478 20.55 108.71 53.25
C GLU A 478 19.88 109.92 53.93
N LEU A 479 18.57 109.84 54.22
CA LEU A 479 17.86 110.86 55.01
C LEU A 479 18.46 111.05 56.41
N LYS A 480 18.98 109.96 57.00
CA LYS A 480 19.72 109.97 58.27
C LYS A 480 21.11 110.64 58.16
N LEU A 481 21.80 110.52 57.02
CA LEU A 481 23.10 111.16 56.79
C LEU A 481 23.00 112.69 56.56
N HIS A 482 21.87 113.19 56.05
CA HIS A 482 21.69 114.62 55.73
C HIS A 482 21.16 115.52 56.88
N ALA A 483 21.06 115.01 58.11
CA ALA A 483 20.49 115.74 59.24
C ALA A 483 21.52 116.56 60.06
N SER A 484 21.49 117.90 59.96
CA SER A 484 22.35 118.80 60.75
C SER A 484 21.57 119.72 61.71
N LYS A 485 21.43 119.29 62.97
CA LYS A 485 21.28 120.11 64.20
C LYS A 485 21.33 119.19 65.44
N LYS A 486 21.91 119.65 66.55
CA LYS A 486 22.59 118.76 67.52
C LYS A 486 21.75 118.25 68.72
N ASP A 487 20.53 118.75 68.92
CA ASP A 487 19.76 118.52 70.16
C ASP A 487 18.53 117.60 70.01
N ASP A 488 18.44 116.84 68.92
CA ASP A 488 17.32 115.92 68.64
C ASP A 488 17.81 114.55 68.11
N VAL A 489 19.07 114.22 68.43
CA VAL A 489 19.74 113.01 67.94
C VAL A 489 19.19 111.74 68.61
N ARG A 490 18.80 111.82 69.89
CA ARG A 490 18.28 110.66 70.64
C ARG A 490 16.86 110.28 70.18
N GLN A 491 15.96 111.26 70.06
CA GLN A 491 14.56 111.00 69.70
C GLN A 491 14.45 110.48 68.26
N ARG A 492 15.23 111.03 67.33
CA ARG A 492 15.33 110.51 65.95
C ARG A 492 16.07 109.18 65.83
N ALA A 493 17.09 108.91 66.66
CA ALA A 493 17.69 107.57 66.72
C ALA A 493 16.69 106.53 67.22
N GLU A 494 15.83 106.89 68.17
CA GLU A 494 14.71 106.04 68.61
C GLU A 494 13.63 105.88 67.54
N GLU A 495 13.28 106.93 66.78
CA GLU A 495 12.34 106.84 65.64
C GLU A 495 12.90 105.99 64.49
N VAL A 496 14.16 106.18 64.11
CA VAL A 496 14.84 105.34 63.11
C VAL A 496 15.00 103.90 63.62
N SER A 497 15.25 103.69 64.92
CA SER A 497 15.27 102.35 65.51
C SER A 497 13.89 101.69 65.50
N LYS A 498 12.82 102.43 65.79
CA LYS A 498 11.43 101.96 65.70
C LYS A 498 11.04 101.65 64.26
N PHE A 499 11.43 102.50 63.30
CA PHE A 499 11.20 102.28 61.88
C PHE A 499 11.98 101.06 61.35
N LYS A 500 13.24 100.88 61.78
CA LYS A 500 14.05 99.71 61.43
C LYS A 500 13.45 98.43 62.01
N GLN A 501 13.04 98.44 63.28
CA GLN A 501 12.33 97.32 63.91
C GLN A 501 10.99 97.03 63.22
N PHE A 502 10.26 98.06 62.81
CA PHE A 502 9.00 97.90 62.07
C PHE A 502 9.22 97.26 60.70
N GLN A 503 10.21 97.74 59.92
CA GLN A 503 10.57 97.11 58.64
C GLN A 503 11.17 95.70 58.79
N GLU A 504 11.93 95.42 59.85
CA GLU A 504 12.44 94.09 60.15
C GLU A 504 11.28 93.13 60.47
N GLN A 505 10.31 93.57 61.29
CA GLN A 505 9.11 92.79 61.61
C GLN A 505 8.17 92.61 60.40
N GLU A 506 8.05 93.60 59.52
CA GLU A 506 7.27 93.52 58.28
C GLU A 506 7.95 92.58 57.27
N MET A 507 9.27 92.61 57.17
CA MET A 507 10.04 91.69 56.34
C MET A 507 10.04 90.26 56.89
N GLU A 508 10.10 90.07 58.21
CA GLU A 508 9.96 88.76 58.86
C GLU A 508 8.59 88.14 58.56
N LYS A 509 7.51 88.94 58.62
CA LYS A 509 6.17 88.51 58.18
C LYS A 509 6.13 88.14 56.71
N PHE A 510 6.68 88.98 55.82
CA PHE A 510 6.71 88.68 54.38
C PHE A 510 7.48 87.38 54.08
N VAL A 511 8.62 87.14 54.73
CA VAL A 511 9.38 85.90 54.59
C VAL A 511 8.58 84.71 55.11
N GLY A 512 7.91 84.85 56.26
CA GLY A 512 7.02 83.82 56.81
C GLY A 512 5.84 83.48 55.88
N GLU A 513 5.14 84.48 55.36
CA GLU A 513 4.04 84.33 54.39
C GLU A 513 4.53 83.70 53.07
N ARG A 514 5.73 84.06 52.61
CA ARG A 514 6.37 83.46 51.43
C ARG A 514 6.73 82.00 51.65
N GLU A 515 7.29 81.64 52.80
CA GLU A 515 7.58 80.25 53.16
C GLU A 515 6.31 79.42 53.28
N GLU A 516 5.24 79.97 53.87
CA GLU A 516 3.94 79.31 53.94
C GLU A 516 3.33 79.11 52.54
N LEU A 517 3.46 80.10 51.64
CA LEU A 517 3.04 79.99 50.25
C LEU A 517 3.84 78.92 49.47
N ILE A 518 5.15 78.80 49.72
CA ILE A 518 5.99 77.74 49.13
C ILE A 518 5.57 76.37 49.66
N ARG A 519 5.43 76.20 50.98
CA ARG A 519 4.95 74.93 51.58
C ARG A 519 3.58 74.54 51.02
N ALA A 520 2.63 75.46 50.95
CA ALA A 520 1.31 75.21 50.37
C ALA A 520 1.37 74.83 48.88
N HIS A 521 2.28 75.44 48.10
CA HIS A 521 2.49 75.05 46.70
C HIS A 521 3.10 73.65 46.59
N GLU A 522 4.09 73.32 47.42
CA GLU A 522 4.73 72.00 47.46
C GLU A 522 3.73 70.92 47.88
N ASP A 523 2.95 71.14 48.94
CA ASP A 523 1.87 70.26 49.39
C ASP A 523 0.82 70.03 48.30
N MET A 524 0.38 71.09 47.61
CA MET A 524 -0.56 70.97 46.49
C MET A 524 0.05 70.20 45.31
N LYS A 525 1.35 70.38 45.02
CA LYS A 525 2.08 69.64 43.98
C LYS A 525 2.24 68.16 44.36
N MET A 526 2.47 67.84 45.64
CA MET A 526 2.52 66.47 46.15
C MET A 526 1.15 65.81 46.09
N ALA A 527 0.08 66.47 46.53
CA ALA A 527 -1.28 65.97 46.45
C ALA A 527 -1.70 65.63 45.00
N MET A 528 -1.36 66.51 44.04
CA MET A 528 -1.60 66.26 42.62
C MET A 528 -0.81 65.05 42.08
N LYS A 529 0.46 64.89 42.49
CA LYS A 529 1.29 63.72 42.12
C LYS A 529 0.74 62.41 42.71
N MET A 530 0.32 62.42 43.97
CA MET A 530 -0.27 61.24 44.61
C MET A 530 -1.53 60.78 43.88
N LYS A 531 -2.43 61.70 43.52
CA LYS A 531 -3.62 61.39 42.73
C LYS A 531 -3.28 60.81 41.35
N HIS A 532 -2.28 61.37 40.67
CA HIS A 532 -1.80 60.82 39.39
C HIS A 532 -1.30 59.38 39.54
N TRP A 533 -0.47 59.09 40.55
CA TRP A 533 0.01 57.72 40.80
C TRP A 533 -1.12 56.74 41.16
N GLU A 534 -2.15 57.18 41.89
CA GLU A 534 -3.34 56.36 42.15
C GLU A 534 -4.12 56.04 40.86
N GLU A 535 -4.30 57.02 39.98
CA GLU A 535 -4.94 56.85 38.66
C GLU A 535 -4.11 55.94 37.74
N GLU A 536 -2.79 56.10 37.72
CA GLU A 536 -1.84 55.28 36.95
C GLU A 536 -1.83 53.81 37.42
N VAL A 537 -1.79 53.57 38.73
CA VAL A 537 -1.92 52.23 39.33
C VAL A 537 -3.27 51.59 39.02
N GLN A 538 -4.34 52.38 38.90
CA GLN A 538 -5.66 51.85 38.52
C GLN A 538 -5.70 51.47 37.04
N LEU A 539 -5.14 52.28 36.15
CA LEU A 539 -5.04 51.96 34.72
C LEU A 539 -4.25 50.67 34.45
N GLU A 540 -3.13 50.44 35.16
CA GLU A 540 -2.36 49.21 35.04
C GLU A 540 -3.13 47.98 35.52
N LYS A 541 -3.92 48.08 36.61
CA LYS A 541 -4.82 46.99 37.06
C LYS A 541 -5.90 46.68 36.02
N ASP A 542 -6.49 47.70 35.42
CA ASP A 542 -7.53 47.54 34.41
C ASP A 542 -6.96 46.93 33.11
N PHE A 543 -5.72 47.29 32.74
CA PHE A 543 -4.98 46.68 31.64
C PHE A 543 -4.61 45.22 31.91
N ASP A 544 -4.06 44.87 33.09
CA ASP A 544 -3.72 43.49 33.46
C ASP A 544 -4.98 42.59 33.49
N ALA A 545 -6.10 43.10 34.01
CA ALA A 545 -7.38 42.41 33.97
C ALA A 545 -7.90 42.20 32.52
N ALA A 546 -7.67 43.15 31.62
CA ALA A 546 -8.02 43.01 30.20
C ALA A 546 -7.08 42.04 29.47
N LEU A 547 -5.78 42.07 29.77
CA LEU A 547 -4.77 41.16 29.22
C LEU A 547 -5.01 39.71 29.68
N THR A 548 -5.36 39.51 30.95
CA THR A 548 -5.72 38.19 31.50
C THR A 548 -6.91 37.60 30.75
N LYS A 549 -8.00 38.36 30.55
CA LYS A 549 -9.16 37.94 29.74
C LYS A 549 -8.78 37.64 28.29
N LEU A 550 -7.83 38.38 27.72
CA LEU A 550 -7.32 38.12 26.37
C LEU A 550 -6.50 36.81 26.33
N MET A 551 -5.66 36.55 27.32
CA MET A 551 -4.91 35.31 27.46
C MET A 551 -5.82 34.10 27.64
N GLU A 552 -6.88 34.20 28.45
CA GLU A 552 -7.91 33.17 28.60
C GLU A 552 -8.62 32.87 27.27
N LYS A 553 -8.99 33.91 26.51
CA LYS A 553 -9.66 33.75 25.20
C LYS A 553 -8.83 32.96 24.19
N TYR A 554 -7.51 33.07 24.24
CA TYR A 554 -6.57 32.36 23.36
C TYR A 554 -5.82 31.22 24.06
N ALA A 555 -6.24 30.84 25.27
CA ALA A 555 -5.71 29.68 25.97
C ALA A 555 -6.04 28.40 25.18
N PRO A 556 -5.10 27.44 25.04
CA PRO A 556 -5.39 26.17 24.39
C PRO A 556 -6.50 25.43 25.14
N ARG A 557 -7.64 25.23 24.49
CA ARG A 557 -8.71 24.39 25.06
C ARG A 557 -8.21 22.94 25.17
N PRO A 558 -8.55 22.21 26.26
CA PRO A 558 -8.39 20.77 26.29
C PRO A 558 -9.11 20.14 25.09
N ILE A 559 -8.51 19.12 24.50
CA ILE A 559 -9.17 18.32 23.46
C ILE A 559 -10.13 17.37 24.19
N GLU A 560 -11.37 17.83 24.41
CA GLU A 560 -12.47 16.96 24.78
C GLU A 560 -12.78 16.06 23.59
N GLY A 561 -12.62 14.75 23.78
CA GLY A 561 -12.98 13.75 22.78
C GLY A 561 -14.49 13.57 22.72
N ASP A 562 -15.03 13.47 21.51
CA ASP A 562 -16.45 13.23 21.24
C ASP A 562 -16.98 11.94 21.91
N ASN A 563 -18.13 12.08 22.59
CA ASN A 563 -19.27 11.15 22.76
C ASN A 563 -18.96 9.69 23.18
N ALA A 564 -19.36 9.17 24.35
CA ALA A 564 -20.69 9.16 25.00
C ALA A 564 -21.77 8.33 24.28
N VAL A 565 -22.68 7.73 25.08
CA VAL A 565 -23.82 6.81 24.79
C VAL A 565 -23.56 5.37 25.25
N SER A 566 -24.41 4.67 26.02
CA SER A 566 -25.45 5.00 27.03
C SER A 566 -25.97 3.67 27.62
N GLY A 567 -26.46 3.61 28.86
CA GLY A 567 -27.25 2.42 29.28
C GLY A 567 -27.47 2.21 30.77
N ASP A 568 -28.37 2.98 31.39
CA ASP A 568 -29.00 2.56 32.65
C ASP A 568 -29.96 1.39 32.41
N ARG A 569 -29.87 0.31 33.23
CA ARG A 569 -31.03 -0.32 33.87
C ARG A 569 -30.67 -1.45 34.84
N ALA A 570 -31.36 -1.41 35.99
CA ALA A 570 -31.46 -2.43 37.06
C ALA A 570 -30.20 -2.66 37.91
#